data_AF-A0A0W0VJN3-F1
#
_entry.id   AF-A0A0W0VJN3-F1
#
_cell.length_a   1.000
_cell.length_b   1.000
_cell.length_c   1.000
_cell.angle_alpha   90.00
_cell.angle_beta   90.00
_cell.angle_gamma   90.00
#
_symmetry.space_group_name_H-M   'P 1'
#
loop_
_entity.id
_entity.type
_entity.pdbx_description
1 polymer ?
#
loop_
_entity_poly.entity_id
_entity_poly.type
_entity_poly.pdbx_seq_one_letter_code
_entity_poly.pdbx_strand_id
1 'polypeptide(L)'
;MNKFGITSLLITTLLLVACHHENPLKTQPAKASAIFLMNASANVEKRLHFAIAQGAYGYGYLECMEGKKSAEIHCPDLLNGIVRFAKENHYPLFKNITLADLTDKATFEQLGDEYAEIAATTWPHYFPVS
;
A
#
# COMPACT_ATOMS: atom_id res chain seq x y z
N MET A 1 17.46 44.06 -50.08
CA MET A 1 18.13 43.04 -49.26
C MET A 1 18.41 43.73 -47.92
N ASN A 2 17.77 43.49 -46.78
CA ASN A 2 17.34 42.23 -46.15
C ASN A 2 16.15 42.50 -45.20
N LYS A 3 15.19 41.57 -45.14
CA LYS A 3 14.12 41.56 -44.13
C LYS A 3 14.58 40.68 -42.96
N PHE A 4 14.77 41.28 -41.79
CA PHE A 4 15.02 40.53 -40.56
C PHE A 4 13.69 39.94 -40.07
N GLY A 5 13.55 38.63 -40.21
CA GLY A 5 12.44 37.87 -39.65
C GLY A 5 12.63 37.73 -38.13
N ILE A 6 11.67 38.24 -37.36
CA ILE A 6 11.61 38.03 -35.92
C ILE A 6 10.77 36.76 -35.71
N THR A 7 11.44 35.63 -35.57
CA THR A 7 10.82 34.35 -35.20
C THR A 7 10.52 34.40 -33.72
N SER A 8 9.27 34.73 -33.36
CA SER A 8 8.80 34.75 -31.98
C SER A 8 8.73 33.31 -31.44
N LEU A 9 9.65 32.96 -30.55
CA LEU A 9 9.73 31.65 -29.90
C LEU A 9 8.70 31.59 -28.76
N LEU A 10 7.55 30.98 -29.02
CA LEU A 10 6.53 30.67 -28.01
C LEU A 10 7.07 29.57 -27.07
N ILE A 11 7.57 29.97 -25.90
CA ILE A 11 7.95 29.06 -24.82
C ILE A 11 6.66 28.58 -24.14
N THR A 12 6.20 27.39 -24.51
CA THR A 12 5.09 26.72 -23.83
C THR A 12 5.62 26.11 -22.54
N THR A 13 5.42 26.79 -21.41
CA THR A 13 5.67 26.21 -20.09
C THR A 13 4.64 25.12 -19.84
N LEU A 14 5.02 23.85 -20.06
CA LEU A 14 4.29 22.72 -19.49
C LEU A 14 4.38 22.85 -17.97
N LEU A 15 3.32 23.37 -17.35
CA LEU A 15 3.07 23.18 -15.93
C LEU A 15 2.81 21.68 -15.75
N LEU A 16 3.88 20.94 -15.43
CA LEU A 16 3.79 19.63 -14.81
C LEU A 16 3.01 19.82 -13.52
N VAL A 17 1.69 19.68 -13.58
CA VAL A 17 0.89 19.39 -12.39
C VAL A 17 1.36 17.99 -11.98
N ALA A 18 2.44 17.94 -11.20
CA ALA A 18 2.78 16.74 -10.48
C ALA A 18 1.55 16.47 -9.60
N CYS A 19 0.72 15.49 -10.00
CA CYS A 19 -0.26 14.94 -9.09
C CYS A 19 0.54 14.48 -7.87
N HIS A 20 0.50 15.27 -6.80
CA HIS A 20 1.12 14.90 -5.54
C HIS A 20 0.36 13.69 -5.03
N HIS A 21 0.93 12.51 -5.27
CA HIS A 21 0.51 11.29 -4.61
C HIS A 21 1.02 11.38 -3.17
N GLU A 22 0.09 11.51 -2.23
CA GLU A 22 0.41 11.41 -0.81
C GLU A 22 0.21 9.97 -0.35
N ASN A 23 1.18 9.44 0.38
CA ASN A 23 1.09 8.10 0.95
C ASN A 23 -0.09 8.06 1.95
N PRO A 24 -1.18 7.32 1.68
CA PRO A 24 -2.34 7.30 2.56
C PRO A 24 -2.03 6.71 3.95
N LEU A 25 -0.97 5.91 4.08
CA LEU A 25 -0.52 5.40 5.37
C LEU A 25 0.06 6.52 6.27
N LYS A 26 0.56 7.62 5.68
CA LYS A 26 1.07 8.80 6.39
C LYS A 26 -0.02 9.83 6.69
N THR A 27 -1.06 9.91 5.85
CA THR A 27 -2.10 10.95 5.96
C THR A 27 -3.32 10.52 6.75
N GLN A 28 -3.52 9.21 6.95
CA GLN A 28 -4.58 8.67 7.79
C GLN A 28 -4.09 8.40 9.23
N PRO A 29 -5.01 8.34 10.23
CA PRO A 29 -4.64 7.95 11.59
C PRO A 29 -3.94 6.59 11.64
N ALA A 30 -2.90 6.46 12.48
CA ALA A 30 -2.09 5.25 12.58
C ALA A 30 -2.93 3.98 12.76
N LYS A 31 -3.91 4.01 13.68
CA LYS A 31 -4.87 2.92 13.90
C LYS A 31 -5.67 2.54 12.65
N ALA A 32 -6.12 3.53 11.88
CA ALA A 32 -6.86 3.26 10.65
C ALA A 32 -5.97 2.61 9.58
N SER A 33 -4.73 3.08 9.46
CA SER A 33 -3.71 2.50 8.58
C SER A 33 -3.37 1.06 8.99
N ALA A 34 -3.15 0.81 10.28
CA ALA A 34 -2.87 -0.53 10.82
C ALA A 34 -4.03 -1.51 10.59
N ILE A 35 -5.28 -1.09 10.86
CA ILE A 35 -6.48 -1.87 10.57
C ILE A 35 -6.59 -2.20 9.09
N PHE A 36 -6.35 -1.22 8.20
CA PHE A 36 -6.35 -1.46 6.76
C PHE A 36 -5.29 -2.50 6.37
N LEU A 37 -4.04 -2.31 6.79
CA LEU A 37 -2.93 -3.19 6.42
C LEU A 37 -3.15 -4.63 6.93
N MET A 38 -3.62 -4.80 8.17
CA MET A 38 -3.90 -6.12 8.75
C MET A 38 -5.02 -6.83 7.97
N ASN A 39 -6.14 -6.15 7.74
CA ASN A 39 -7.27 -6.74 7.00
C ASN A 39 -6.89 -7.06 5.54
N ALA A 40 -6.19 -6.16 4.87
CA ALA A 40 -5.76 -6.38 3.50
C ALA A 40 -4.79 -7.57 3.40
N SER A 41 -3.82 -7.65 4.31
CA SER A 41 -2.89 -8.79 4.38
C SER A 41 -3.64 -10.11 4.57
N ALA A 42 -4.51 -10.18 5.57
CA ALA A 42 -5.29 -11.39 5.87
C ALA A 42 -6.17 -11.85 4.68
N ASN A 43 -6.82 -10.92 3.99
CA ASN A 43 -7.63 -11.25 2.82
C ASN A 43 -6.78 -11.78 1.67
N VAL A 44 -5.62 -11.18 1.44
CA VAL A 44 -4.72 -11.58 0.36
C VAL A 44 -4.06 -12.93 0.65
N GLU A 45 -3.54 -13.13 1.86
CA GLU A 45 -2.99 -14.40 2.32
C GLU A 45 -3.99 -15.55 2.13
N LYS A 46 -5.26 -15.33 2.51
CA LYS A 46 -6.34 -16.31 2.35
C LYS A 46 -6.62 -16.61 0.87
N ARG A 47 -6.61 -15.59 0.01
CA ARG A 47 -6.85 -15.73 -1.44
C ARG A 47 -5.68 -16.39 -2.18
N LEU A 48 -4.46 -16.18 -1.69
CA LEU A 48 -3.25 -16.82 -2.21
C LEU A 48 -3.03 -18.22 -1.63
N HIS A 49 -3.89 -18.65 -0.69
CA HIS A 49 -3.81 -19.96 -0.03
C HIS A 49 -2.44 -20.22 0.61
N PHE A 50 -1.84 -19.21 1.24
CA PHE A 50 -0.61 -19.40 1.99
C PHE A 50 -0.84 -20.40 3.13
N ALA A 51 0.16 -21.23 3.40
CA ALA A 51 0.11 -22.32 4.38
C ALA A 51 0.28 -21.80 5.82
N ILE A 52 -0.52 -20.80 6.20
CA ILE A 52 -0.44 -20.10 7.48
C ILE A 52 -1.38 -20.78 8.50
N ALA A 53 -0.92 -20.93 9.74
CA ALA A 53 -1.72 -21.46 10.83
C ALA A 53 -3.03 -20.67 11.02
N GLN A 54 -4.12 -21.37 11.35
CA GLN A 54 -5.39 -20.71 11.65
C GLN A 54 -5.20 -19.73 12.82
N GLY A 55 -5.46 -18.45 12.57
CA GLY A 55 -5.26 -17.36 13.53
C GLY A 55 -4.01 -16.51 13.32
N ALA A 56 -3.09 -16.91 12.43
CA ALA A 56 -1.92 -16.11 12.04
C ALA A 56 -2.13 -15.29 10.74
N TYR A 57 -3.36 -15.25 10.23
CA TYR A 57 -3.70 -14.38 9.11
C TYR A 57 -3.64 -12.91 9.52
N GLY A 58 -3.07 -12.08 8.65
CA GLY A 58 -2.83 -10.67 8.91
C GLY A 58 -1.42 -10.37 9.42
N TYR A 59 -0.53 -11.35 9.53
CA TYR A 59 0.88 -11.13 9.91
C TYR A 59 1.82 -11.03 8.71
N GLY A 60 1.40 -11.45 7.52
CA GLY A 60 2.28 -11.54 6.36
C GLY A 60 2.88 -10.20 5.94
N TYR A 61 2.11 -9.11 6.02
CA TYR A 61 2.66 -7.78 5.72
C TYR A 61 3.76 -7.40 6.72
N LEU A 62 3.57 -7.65 8.02
CA LEU A 62 4.60 -7.46 9.04
C LEU A 62 5.85 -8.27 8.71
N GLU A 63 5.70 -9.58 8.43
CA GLU A 63 6.84 -10.44 8.10
C GLU A 63 7.62 -9.94 6.88
N CYS A 64 6.90 -9.49 5.85
CA CYS A 64 7.52 -8.95 4.65
C CYS A 64 8.31 -7.66 4.91
N MET A 65 7.79 -6.78 5.75
CA MET A 65 8.46 -5.52 6.08
C MET A 65 9.63 -5.71 7.04
N GLU A 66 9.58 -6.72 7.92
CA GLU A 66 10.70 -7.12 8.78
C GLU A 66 11.82 -7.86 8.03
N GLY A 67 11.61 -8.14 6.73
CA GLY A 67 12.57 -8.88 5.90
C GLY A 67 12.67 -10.37 6.25
N LYS A 68 11.67 -10.91 6.96
CA LYS A 68 11.58 -12.34 7.21
C LYS A 68 11.34 -13.07 5.90
N LYS A 69 12.08 -14.16 5.70
CA LYS A 69 11.97 -15.02 4.52
C LYS A 69 11.24 -16.31 4.90
N SER A 70 10.01 -16.18 5.41
CA SER A 70 9.17 -17.37 5.57
C SER A 70 8.99 -17.99 4.19
N ALA A 71 9.29 -19.29 4.06
CA ALA A 71 9.06 -20.01 2.80
C ALA A 71 7.56 -20.07 2.45
N GLU A 72 6.70 -19.80 3.43
CA GLU A 72 5.24 -19.86 3.33
C GLU A 72 4.63 -18.54 2.83
N ILE A 73 5.38 -17.42 2.87
CA ILE A 73 4.90 -16.09 2.48
C ILE A 73 5.71 -15.56 1.30
N HIS A 74 5.05 -15.45 0.14
CA HIS A 74 5.62 -14.82 -1.04
C HIS A 74 5.36 -13.31 -1.02
N CYS A 75 6.27 -12.55 -0.40
CA CYS A 75 6.12 -11.11 -0.19
C CYS A 75 5.77 -10.28 -1.43
N PRO A 76 6.38 -10.51 -2.61
CA PRO A 76 5.97 -9.79 -3.82
C PRO A 76 4.51 -10.01 -4.18
N ASP A 77 4.01 -11.24 -4.05
CA ASP A 77 2.62 -11.58 -4.37
C ASP A 77 1.65 -11.00 -3.35
N LEU A 78 2.02 -11.04 -2.07
CA LEU A 78 1.26 -10.45 -0.98
C LEU A 78 1.11 -8.93 -1.16
N LEU A 79 2.22 -8.21 -1.33
CA LEU A 79 2.22 -6.75 -1.43
C LEU A 79 1.47 -6.28 -2.69
N ASN A 80 1.65 -6.95 -3.83
CA ASN A 80 0.85 -6.67 -5.03
C ASN A 80 -0.62 -7.02 -4.84
N GLY A 81 -0.92 -8.09 -4.11
CA GLY A 81 -2.28 -8.45 -3.72
C GLY A 81 -2.95 -7.39 -2.86
N ILE A 82 -2.23 -6.77 -1.92
CA ILE A 82 -2.75 -5.68 -1.07
C ILE A 82 -3.10 -4.45 -1.93
N VAL A 83 -2.25 -4.08 -2.89
CA VAL A 83 -2.56 -3.00 -3.85
C VAL A 83 -3.81 -3.31 -4.66
N ARG A 84 -4.00 -4.57 -5.09
CA ARG A 84 -5.23 -4.99 -5.80
C ARG A 84 -6.45 -4.95 -4.88
N PHE A 85 -6.34 -5.49 -3.68
CA PHE A 85 -7.41 -5.47 -2.67
C PHE A 85 -7.87 -4.04 -2.36
N ALA A 86 -6.94 -3.08 -2.25
CA ALA A 86 -7.29 -1.67 -2.03
C ALA A 86 -8.21 -1.11 -3.13
N LYS A 87 -8.06 -1.56 -4.38
CA LYS A 87 -8.87 -1.12 -5.52
C LYS A 87 -10.30 -1.67 -5.49
N GLU A 88 -10.56 -2.72 -4.71
CA GLU A 88 -11.90 -3.27 -4.44
C GLU A 88 -12.74 -2.30 -3.59
N ASN A 89 -12.11 -1.23 -3.07
CA ASN A 89 -12.76 -0.07 -2.47
C ASN A 89 -13.55 -0.38 -1.18
N HIS A 90 -13.23 -1.48 -0.50
CA HIS A 90 -13.68 -1.75 0.87
C HIS A 90 -13.12 -0.71 1.87
N TYR A 91 -11.97 -0.11 1.54
CA TYR A 91 -11.31 0.95 2.29
C TYR A 91 -11.03 2.16 1.37
N PRO A 92 -12.02 3.05 1.14
CA PRO A 92 -11.90 4.10 0.13
C PRO A 92 -10.70 5.04 0.30
N LEU A 93 -10.31 5.31 1.55
CA LEU A 93 -9.17 6.18 1.90
C LEU A 93 -7.82 5.63 1.43
N PHE A 94 -7.74 4.33 1.16
CA PHE A 94 -6.52 3.64 0.76
C PHE A 94 -6.58 3.15 -0.70
N LYS A 95 -7.63 3.49 -1.45
CA LYS A 95 -7.87 2.99 -2.82
C LYS A 95 -6.69 3.20 -3.78
N ASN A 96 -5.98 4.32 -3.59
CA ASN A 96 -4.86 4.72 -4.44
C ASN A 96 -3.49 4.34 -3.86
N ILE A 97 -3.45 3.50 -2.81
CA ILE A 97 -2.19 3.05 -2.25
C ILE A 97 -1.34 2.32 -3.29
N THR A 98 -0.04 2.58 -3.28
CA THR A 98 0.93 2.02 -4.21
C THR A 98 1.85 1.04 -3.51
N LEU A 99 2.60 0.25 -4.29
CA LEU A 99 3.63 -0.62 -3.73
C LEU A 99 4.74 0.19 -3.01
N ALA A 100 5.06 1.39 -3.52
CA ALA A 100 6.02 2.28 -2.89
C ALA A 100 5.54 2.76 -1.51
N ASP A 101 4.24 3.04 -1.36
CA ASP A 101 3.66 3.40 -0.06
C ASP A 101 3.76 2.26 0.94
N LEU A 102 3.40 1.04 0.50
CA LEU A 102 3.43 -0.16 1.32
C LEU A 102 4.83 -0.55 1.77
N THR A 103 5.86 -0.19 1.00
CA THR A 103 7.26 -0.56 1.27
C THR A 103 8.11 0.60 1.79
N ASP A 104 7.50 1.75 2.09
CA ASP A 104 8.17 2.86 2.76
C ASP A 104 8.55 2.44 4.19
N LYS A 105 9.85 2.22 4.40
CA LYS A 105 10.40 1.73 5.66
C LYS A 105 10.12 2.69 6.83
N ALA A 106 10.20 4.00 6.60
CA ALA A 106 9.96 4.99 7.66
C ALA A 106 8.50 5.01 8.10
N THR A 107 7.57 4.86 7.15
CA THR A 107 6.14 4.67 7.45
C THR A 107 5.90 3.40 8.23
N PHE A 108 6.52 2.29 7.83
CA PHE A 108 6.37 1.04 8.55
C PHE A 108 6.89 1.15 9.99
N GLU A 109 8.07 1.73 10.21
CA GLU A 109 8.63 1.95 11.55
C GLU A 109 7.70 2.82 12.43
N GLN A 110 6.99 3.78 11.84
CA GLN A 110 6.00 4.60 12.57
C GLN A 110 4.70 3.85 12.90
N LEU A 111 4.33 2.86 12.10
CA LEU A 111 3.08 2.11 12.25
C LEU A 111 3.26 0.75 12.93
N GLY A 112 4.51 0.28 13.09
CA GLY A 112 4.84 -1.09 13.49
C GLY A 112 4.20 -1.53 14.80
N ASP A 113 4.27 -0.68 15.83
CA ASP A 113 3.72 -0.99 17.16
C ASP A 113 2.19 -1.13 17.11
N GLU A 114 1.49 -0.17 16.49
CA GLU A 114 0.03 -0.20 16.32
C GLU A 114 -0.40 -1.39 15.46
N TYR A 115 0.36 -1.71 14.41
CA TYR A 115 0.10 -2.87 13.57
C TYR A 115 0.22 -4.17 14.38
N ALA A 116 1.30 -4.34 15.13
CA ALA A 116 1.54 -5.52 15.95
C ALA A 116 0.44 -5.69 17.02
N GLU A 117 0.01 -4.58 17.64
CA GLU A 117 -1.12 -4.60 18.59
C GLU A 117 -2.43 -5.04 17.90
N ILE A 118 -2.78 -4.43 16.76
CA ILE A 118 -3.99 -4.79 16.01
C ILE A 118 -3.95 -6.26 15.57
N ALA A 119 -2.82 -6.74 15.04
CA ALA A 119 -2.65 -8.12 14.61
C ALA A 119 -2.74 -9.13 15.76
N ALA A 120 -2.34 -8.73 16.98
CA ALA A 120 -2.42 -9.58 18.17
C ALA A 120 -3.80 -9.59 18.84
N THR A 121 -4.59 -8.52 18.68
CA THR A 121 -5.82 -8.30 19.47
C THR A 121 -7.11 -8.35 18.65
N THR A 122 -7.02 -8.25 17.33
CA THR A 122 -8.19 -8.10 16.45
C THR A 122 -8.26 -9.23 15.43
N TRP A 123 -9.48 -9.73 15.20
CA TRP A 123 -9.73 -10.68 14.11
C TRP A 123 -9.87 -9.95 12.77
N PRO A 124 -9.21 -10.42 11.70
CA PRO A 124 -9.36 -9.82 10.38
C PRO A 124 -10.80 -9.93 9.87
N HIS A 125 -11.27 -8.85 9.25
CA HIS A 125 -12.54 -8.84 8.53
C HIS A 125 -12.31 -9.34 7.10
N TYR A 126 -12.99 -10.43 6.75
CA TYR A 126 -12.87 -11.05 5.42
C TYR A 126 -13.94 -10.53 4.46
N PHE A 127 -13.50 -10.19 3.26
CA PHE A 127 -14.37 -9.73 2.18
C PHE A 127 -14.46 -10.80 1.09
N PRO A 128 -15.64 -10.98 0.47
CA PRO A 128 -15.77 -11.82 -0.71
C PRO A 128 -14.86 -11.28 -1.83
N VAL A 129 -14.44 -12.17 -2.73
CA VAL A 129 -13.73 -11.74 -3.95
C VAL A 129 -14.73 -10.96 -4.81
N SER A 130 -14.33 -9.77 -5.24
CA SER A 130 -15.11 -8.91 -6.15
C SER A 130 -14.81 -9.18 -7.62
#